data_AF-A0A9Q0RVW7-F1
#
_entry.id   AF-A0A9Q0RVW7-F1
#
_cell.length_a   1.000
_cell.length_b   1.000
_cell.length_c   1.000
_cell.angle_alpha   90.00
_cell.angle_beta   90.00
_cell.angle_gamma   90.00
#
_symmetry.space_group_name_H-M   'P 1'
#
loop_
_entity.id
_entity.type
_entity.pdbx_description
1 polymer ?
#
loop_
_entity_poly.entity_id
_entity_poly.type
_entity_poly.pdbx_seq_one_letter_code
_entity_poly.pdbx_strand_id
1 'polypeptide(L)'
;MKEEARSSGKLPNVVYDEVMAKYHGSFEQSLTFPSVQQTLLKCRRQYFPRFPQTADEFFEVFENQLILRRYGHCFDDLFFHGVTGDDTNGRCGIFYTKRLLDHFSSVKDEIKAFADATFKYQPSYFHQLFIVHFEIGNYTFPAFYVFMERKTAAAYQSVFELISNLGFNIIELMADFEISIK
;
A
#
# COMPACT_ATOMS: atom_id res chain seq x y z
N MET A 1 20.42 21.90 2.18
CA MET A 1 20.49 20.48 2.63
C MET A 1 19.32 20.05 3.51
N LYS A 2 19.09 20.64 4.71
CA LYS A 2 17.99 20.23 5.60
C LYS A 2 16.60 20.36 4.94
N GLU A 3 16.36 21.45 4.23
CA GLU A 3 15.09 21.70 3.52
C GLU A 3 14.87 20.72 2.36
N GLU A 4 15.90 20.51 1.52
CA GLU A 4 15.90 19.47 0.48
C GLU A 4 15.66 18.05 1.04
N ALA A 5 16.23 17.75 2.22
CA ALA A 5 16.00 16.47 2.90
C ALA A 5 14.54 16.30 3.36
N ARG A 6 13.86 17.40 3.70
CA ARG A 6 12.45 17.38 4.14
C ARG A 6 11.50 17.17 2.96
N SER A 7 11.72 17.87 1.85
CA SER A 7 10.77 17.94 0.73
C SER A 7 10.96 16.88 -0.36
N SER A 8 12.19 16.41 -0.61
CA SER A 8 12.49 15.66 -1.85
C SER A 8 12.07 14.18 -1.87
N GLY A 9 11.91 13.55 -0.70
CA GLY A 9 11.67 12.10 -0.58
C GLY A 9 12.81 11.17 -1.03
N LYS A 10 13.84 11.71 -1.69
CA LYS A 10 15.08 11.03 -2.10
C LYS A 10 15.84 10.47 -0.91
N LEU A 11 16.67 9.44 -1.11
CA LEU A 11 17.51 8.87 -0.04
C LEU A 11 18.50 9.91 0.52
N PRO A 12 18.94 9.81 1.79
CA PRO A 12 19.76 10.86 2.42
C PRO A 12 21.09 11.10 1.71
N ASN A 13 21.69 10.04 1.15
CA ASN A 13 22.91 10.13 0.34
C ASN A 13 22.66 10.89 -0.96
N VAL A 14 21.55 10.62 -1.65
CA VAL A 14 21.17 11.34 -2.88
C VAL A 14 20.98 12.83 -2.61
N VAL A 15 20.31 13.19 -1.50
CA VAL A 15 20.15 14.59 -1.08
C VAL A 15 21.50 15.24 -0.78
N TYR A 16 22.42 14.50 -0.16
CA TYR A 16 23.76 14.98 0.11
C TYR A 16 24.53 15.23 -1.19
N ASP A 17 24.59 14.24 -2.08
CA ASP A 17 25.31 14.32 -3.35
C ASP A 17 24.81 15.48 -4.23
N GLU A 18 23.48 15.64 -4.35
CA GLU A 18 22.87 16.74 -5.12
C GLU A 18 23.16 18.12 -4.52
N VAL A 19 23.15 18.23 -3.20
CA VAL A 19 23.47 19.50 -2.54
C VAL A 19 24.96 19.80 -2.68
N MET A 20 25.84 18.82 -2.46
CA MET A 20 27.28 19.01 -2.63
C MET A 20 27.63 19.36 -4.09
N ALA A 21 27.00 18.73 -5.07
CA ALA A 21 27.17 19.06 -6.48
C ALA A 21 26.74 20.48 -6.85
N LYS A 22 25.76 21.06 -6.15
CA LYS A 22 25.34 22.47 -6.33
C LYS A 22 26.32 23.48 -5.68
N TYR A 23 27.09 23.05 -4.69
CA TYR A 23 28.05 23.90 -3.98
C TYR A 23 29.48 23.56 -4.43
N HIS A 24 29.92 24.16 -5.53
CA HIS A 24 31.33 24.12 -5.93
C HIS A 24 32.16 25.02 -5.01
N GLY A 25 32.82 24.45 -3.99
CA GLY A 25 33.69 25.23 -3.10
C GLY A 25 34.19 24.51 -1.84
N SER A 26 35.12 25.18 -1.15
CA SER A 26 36.06 24.73 -0.09
C SER A 26 35.49 23.99 1.15
N PHE A 27 34.18 23.75 1.20
CA PHE A 27 33.50 22.99 2.25
C PHE A 27 33.47 21.48 1.99
N GLU A 28 33.84 21.04 0.78
CA GLU A 28 33.89 19.62 0.37
C GLU A 28 34.77 18.76 1.29
N GLN A 29 35.84 19.33 1.87
CA GLN A 29 36.76 18.57 2.71
C GLN A 29 36.27 18.36 4.15
N SER A 30 35.37 19.21 4.66
CA SER A 30 34.91 19.15 6.06
C SER A 30 33.54 18.49 6.25
N LEU A 31 32.67 18.56 5.24
CA LEU A 31 31.28 18.11 5.36
C LEU A 31 31.07 16.79 4.63
N THR A 32 31.40 15.67 5.27
CA THR A 32 31.20 14.32 4.72
C THR A 32 29.79 13.80 4.94
N PHE A 33 29.30 12.87 4.11
CA PHE A 33 27.97 12.27 4.29
C PHE A 33 27.75 11.68 5.70
N PRO A 34 28.68 10.89 6.28
CA PRO A 34 28.51 10.36 7.63
C PRO A 34 28.30 11.44 8.71
N SER A 35 28.94 12.61 8.57
CA SER A 35 28.83 13.69 9.56
C SER A 35 27.46 14.37 9.54
N VAL A 36 26.76 14.35 8.39
CA VAL A 36 25.42 14.95 8.24
C VAL A 36 24.28 13.94 8.24
N GLN A 37 24.56 12.65 8.09
CA GLN A 37 23.56 11.58 7.95
C GLN A 37 22.51 11.61 9.07
N GLN A 38 22.92 11.67 10.33
CA GLN A 38 22.01 11.71 11.47
C GLN A 38 21.13 12.96 11.48
N THR A 39 21.68 14.10 11.04
CA THR A 39 20.93 15.35 10.90
C THR A 39 19.89 15.25 9.80
N LEU A 40 20.23 14.65 8.66
CA LEU A 40 19.29 14.42 7.56
C LEU A 40 18.18 13.45 7.96
N LEU A 41 18.52 12.34 8.64
CA LEU A 41 17.55 11.39 9.16
C LEU A 41 16.60 12.03 10.19
N LYS A 42 17.12 12.83 11.12
CA LYS A 42 16.29 13.58 12.09
C LYS A 42 15.37 14.58 11.41
N CYS A 43 15.85 15.31 10.40
CA CYS A 43 15.01 16.23 9.63
C CYS A 43 13.88 15.49 8.90
N ARG A 44 14.16 14.28 8.40
CA ARG A 44 13.18 13.45 7.71
C ARG A 44 12.17 12.77 8.62
N ARG A 45 12.55 12.39 9.84
CA ARG A 45 11.65 11.75 10.83
C ARG A 45 10.38 12.55 11.09
N GLN A 46 10.43 13.87 10.90
CA GLN A 46 9.29 14.79 11.04
C GLN A 46 8.24 14.63 9.92
N TYR A 47 8.62 14.00 8.81
CA TYR A 47 7.82 13.87 7.58
C TYR A 47 7.56 12.40 7.20
N PHE A 48 8.08 11.44 7.96
CA PHE A 48 7.64 10.06 7.88
C PHE A 48 6.46 9.89 8.84
N PRO A 49 5.43 9.12 8.46
CA PRO A 49 4.41 8.76 9.42
C PRO A 49 5.07 7.98 10.57
N ARG A 50 4.50 8.11 11.78
CA ARG A 50 4.90 7.23 12.87
C ARG A 50 4.63 5.80 12.43
N PHE A 51 5.54 4.88 12.77
CA PHE A 51 5.32 3.49 12.45
C PHE A 51 4.10 3.01 13.26
N PRO A 52 3.00 2.62 12.60
CA PRO A 52 1.78 2.25 13.30
C PRO A 52 2.02 0.99 14.11
N GLN A 53 1.50 0.97 15.33
CA GLN A 53 1.60 -0.15 16.27
C GLN A 53 0.33 -1.02 16.25
N THR A 54 -0.76 -0.48 15.72
CA THR A 54 -2.06 -1.16 15.59
C THR A 54 -2.59 -0.99 14.17
N ALA A 55 -3.61 -1.79 13.83
CA ALA A 55 -4.32 -1.63 12.57
C ALA A 55 -5.11 -0.31 12.53
N ASP A 56 -5.66 0.16 13.66
CA ASP A 56 -6.25 1.51 13.78
C ASP A 56 -5.26 2.60 13.37
N GLU A 57 -4.09 2.62 14.01
CA GLU A 57 -3.06 3.59 13.72
C GLU A 57 -2.61 3.50 12.25
N PHE A 58 -2.59 2.29 11.67
CA PHE A 58 -2.27 2.11 10.26
C PHE A 58 -3.29 2.78 9.36
N PHE A 59 -4.59 2.63 9.63
CA PHE A 59 -5.63 3.26 8.83
C PHE A 59 -5.66 4.78 9.03
N GLU A 60 -5.52 5.26 10.27
CA GLU A 60 -5.44 6.68 10.61
C GLU A 60 -4.26 7.39 9.90
N VAL A 61 -3.14 6.69 9.72
CA VAL A 61 -1.97 7.23 9.00
C VAL A 61 -2.33 7.68 7.58
N PHE A 62 -3.27 6.99 6.91
CA PHE A 62 -3.71 7.33 5.55
C PHE A 62 -4.83 8.39 5.51
N GLU A 63 -5.41 8.80 6.65
CA GLU A 63 -6.30 9.97 6.72
C GLU A 63 -5.52 11.27 6.50
N ASN A 64 -4.24 11.27 6.84
CA ASN A 64 -3.36 12.41 6.57
C ASN A 64 -3.08 12.55 5.06
N GLN A 65 -3.63 13.59 4.46
CA GLN A 65 -3.52 13.87 3.02
C GLN A 65 -2.07 13.97 2.51
N LEU A 66 -1.12 14.43 3.34
CA LEU A 66 0.29 14.48 2.95
C LEU A 66 0.91 13.08 2.88
N ILE A 67 0.52 12.19 3.79
CA ILE A 67 0.94 10.79 3.79
C ILE A 67 0.28 10.05 2.64
N LEU A 68 -1.04 10.19 2.47
CA LEU A 68 -1.79 9.57 1.38
C LEU A 68 -1.18 9.94 0.02
N ARG A 69 -0.93 11.23 -0.22
CA ARG A 69 -0.30 11.71 -1.47
C ARG A 69 1.06 11.06 -1.75
N ARG A 70 1.80 10.69 -0.71
CA ARG A 70 3.19 10.23 -0.83
C ARG A 70 3.34 8.72 -0.80
N TYR A 71 2.46 8.02 -0.08
CA TYR A 71 2.56 6.58 0.20
C TYR A 71 1.31 5.80 -0.22
N GLY A 72 0.20 6.50 -0.49
CA GLY A 72 -1.06 5.90 -0.94
C GLY A 72 -1.20 5.78 -2.44
N HIS A 73 -0.21 6.20 -3.24
CA HIS A 73 -0.23 6.13 -4.70
C HIS A 73 0.80 5.12 -5.24
N CYS A 74 0.46 4.47 -6.34
CA CYS A 74 1.37 3.70 -7.17
C CYS A 74 1.54 4.47 -8.49
N PHE A 75 2.73 5.06 -8.69
CA PHE A 75 2.95 6.09 -9.70
C PHE A 75 1.95 7.26 -9.48
N ASP A 76 1.10 7.53 -10.47
CA ASP A 76 0.11 8.62 -10.41
C ASP A 76 -1.29 8.14 -9.99
N ASP A 77 -1.50 6.83 -9.87
CA ASP A 77 -2.80 6.25 -9.50
C ASP A 77 -2.91 6.04 -7.99
N LEU A 78 -4.06 6.39 -7.41
CA LEU A 78 -4.37 6.02 -6.04
C LEU A 78 -4.31 4.49 -5.93
N PHE A 79 -3.62 4.01 -4.89
CA PHE A 79 -3.44 2.60 -4.61
C PHE A 79 -4.17 2.16 -3.35
N PHE A 80 -4.15 2.96 -2.27
CA PHE A 80 -4.93 2.69 -1.07
C PHE A 80 -6.32 3.32 -1.20
N HIS A 81 -7.36 2.49 -1.11
CA HIS A 81 -8.76 2.90 -1.34
C HIS A 81 -9.62 2.91 -0.07
N GLY A 82 -8.99 2.74 1.10
CA GLY A 82 -9.66 2.81 2.40
C GLY A 82 -9.90 1.44 3.03
N VAL A 83 -10.95 1.39 3.86
CA VAL A 83 -11.24 0.26 4.76
C VAL A 83 -12.66 -0.23 4.52
N THR A 84 -12.84 -1.55 4.53
CA THR A 84 -14.15 -2.23 4.55
C THR A 84 -14.23 -3.18 5.74
N GLY A 85 -15.41 -3.75 6.01
CA GLY A 85 -15.67 -4.59 7.17
C GLY A 85 -15.94 -3.79 8.44
N ASP A 86 -15.89 -4.45 9.59
CA ASP A 86 -16.25 -3.87 10.88
C ASP A 86 -15.33 -4.37 12.01
N ASP A 87 -15.35 -3.69 13.16
CA ASP A 87 -14.47 -4.02 14.30
C ASP A 87 -14.75 -5.41 14.92
N THR A 88 -15.95 -5.96 14.72
CA THR A 88 -16.39 -7.24 15.29
C THR A 88 -15.87 -8.41 14.45
N ASN A 89 -16.05 -8.32 13.14
CA ASN A 89 -15.70 -9.34 12.16
C ASN A 89 -14.28 -9.17 11.59
N GLY A 90 -13.67 -8.01 11.80
CA GLY A 90 -12.34 -7.65 11.33
C GLY A 90 -12.40 -6.72 10.13
N ARG A 91 -11.64 -5.63 10.20
CA ARG A 91 -11.54 -4.66 9.12
C ARG A 91 -10.52 -5.10 8.08
N CYS A 92 -10.72 -4.59 6.88
CA CYS A 92 -9.93 -4.92 5.71
C CYS A 92 -9.45 -3.64 5.02
N GLY A 93 -8.13 -3.42 4.99
CA GLY A 93 -7.52 -2.34 4.21
C GLY A 93 -7.36 -2.74 2.76
N ILE A 94 -7.91 -1.96 1.83
CA ILE A 94 -8.05 -2.34 0.43
C ILE A 94 -7.09 -1.55 -0.46
N PHE A 95 -6.36 -2.27 -1.31
CA PHE A 95 -5.45 -1.68 -2.27
C PHE A 95 -5.68 -2.24 -3.67
N TYR A 96 -5.77 -1.37 -4.65
CA TYR A 96 -5.84 -1.69 -6.08
C TYR A 96 -5.48 -0.45 -6.88
N THR A 97 -5.21 -0.58 -8.18
CA THR A 97 -5.08 0.60 -9.05
C THR A 97 -6.28 0.65 -9.99
N LYS A 98 -6.95 1.80 -10.04
CA LYS A 98 -8.09 1.98 -10.95
C LYS A 98 -7.70 1.73 -12.41
N ARG A 99 -6.50 2.17 -12.82
CA ARG A 99 -5.99 1.93 -14.18
C ARG A 99 -5.96 0.44 -14.55
N LEU A 100 -5.53 -0.44 -13.64
CA LEU A 100 -5.56 -1.88 -13.87
C LEU A 100 -7.00 -2.39 -14.04
N LEU A 101 -7.91 -1.95 -13.17
CA LEU A 101 -9.32 -2.32 -13.25
C LEU A 101 -10.00 -1.80 -14.53
N ASP A 102 -9.64 -0.59 -14.99
CA ASP A 102 -10.17 -0.01 -16.22
C ASP A 102 -9.81 -0.86 -17.44
N HIS A 103 -8.64 -1.50 -17.46
CA HIS A 103 -8.26 -2.47 -18.50
C HIS A 103 -9.14 -3.73 -18.52
N PHE A 104 -9.83 -4.03 -17.42
CA PHE A 104 -10.74 -5.17 -17.31
C PHE A 104 -12.20 -4.81 -17.61
N SER A 105 -12.46 -3.57 -18.06
CA SER A 105 -13.83 -3.08 -18.25
C SER A 105 -14.68 -3.90 -19.23
N SER A 106 -14.07 -4.56 -20.21
CA SER A 106 -14.79 -5.36 -21.21
C SER A 106 -15.28 -6.72 -20.71
N VAL A 107 -14.84 -7.15 -19.52
CA VAL A 107 -15.11 -8.49 -18.96
C VAL A 107 -15.68 -8.43 -17.55
N LYS A 108 -16.20 -7.26 -17.17
CA LYS A 108 -16.72 -6.95 -15.84
C LYS A 108 -17.80 -7.91 -15.34
N ASP A 109 -18.61 -8.47 -16.24
CA ASP A 109 -19.77 -9.29 -15.89
C ASP A 109 -19.45 -10.78 -15.64
N GLU A 110 -18.27 -11.25 -16.06
CA GLU A 110 -17.89 -12.67 -16.04
C GLU A 110 -16.43 -12.86 -15.59
N ILE A 111 -16.11 -12.36 -14.39
CA ILE A 111 -14.75 -12.50 -13.84
C ILE A 111 -14.57 -13.86 -13.20
N LYS A 112 -13.55 -14.59 -13.66
CA LYS A 112 -12.98 -15.70 -12.90
C LYS A 112 -11.87 -15.16 -12.01
N ALA A 113 -11.90 -15.54 -10.73
CA ALA A 113 -10.96 -15.06 -9.75
C ALA A 113 -10.23 -16.20 -9.04
N PHE A 114 -8.96 -15.94 -8.71
CA PHE A 114 -8.16 -16.77 -7.82
C PHE A 114 -7.83 -15.99 -6.58
N ALA A 115 -7.87 -16.61 -5.42
CA ALA A 115 -7.49 -15.96 -4.18
C ALA A 115 -6.39 -16.74 -3.46
N ASP A 116 -5.39 -15.99 -2.97
CA ASP A 116 -4.29 -16.51 -2.18
C ASP A 116 -4.06 -15.61 -0.95
N ALA A 117 -3.59 -16.21 0.14
CA ALA A 117 -3.29 -15.50 1.37
C ALA A 117 -1.85 -15.76 1.80
N THR A 118 -1.09 -14.68 2.03
CA THR A 118 0.27 -14.76 2.56
C THR A 118 0.36 -14.22 3.99
N PHE A 119 1.06 -14.99 4.84
CA PHE A 119 1.25 -14.72 6.28
C PHE A 119 2.65 -14.24 6.65
N LYS A 120 3.55 -14.10 5.67
CA LYS A 120 4.96 -13.77 5.92
C LYS A 120 5.27 -12.28 5.76
N TYR A 121 4.44 -11.56 5.01
CA TYR A 121 4.76 -10.21 4.53
C TYR A 121 3.82 -9.13 5.06
N GLN A 122 2.88 -9.48 5.93
CA GLN A 122 1.97 -8.53 6.58
C GLN A 122 2.55 -7.99 7.89
N PRO A 123 2.24 -6.73 8.26
CA PRO A 123 2.48 -6.23 9.59
C PRO A 123 1.82 -7.09 10.67
N SER A 124 2.42 -7.18 11.87
CA SER A 124 1.97 -8.07 12.95
C SER A 124 0.56 -7.82 13.46
N TYR A 125 -0.01 -6.64 13.19
CA TYR A 125 -1.39 -6.27 13.55
C TYR A 125 -2.43 -6.65 12.47
N PHE A 126 -2.00 -7.23 11.35
CA PHE A 126 -2.88 -7.88 10.39
C PHE A 126 -2.66 -9.40 10.43
N HIS A 127 -3.75 -10.16 10.32
CA HIS A 127 -3.68 -11.60 10.31
C HIS A 127 -3.06 -12.12 9.01
N GLN A 128 -3.39 -11.49 7.88
CA GLN A 128 -2.86 -11.87 6.57
C GLN A 128 -2.89 -10.73 5.55
N LEU A 129 -2.14 -10.92 4.47
CA LEU A 129 -2.34 -10.23 3.20
C LEU A 129 -3.09 -11.18 2.26
N PHE A 130 -4.34 -10.86 1.99
CA PHE A 130 -5.22 -11.56 1.05
C PHE A 130 -5.13 -10.91 -0.33
N ILE A 131 -4.92 -11.70 -1.37
CA ILE A 131 -4.73 -11.19 -2.74
C ILE A 131 -5.78 -11.84 -3.65
N VAL A 132 -6.63 -11.00 -4.25
CA VAL A 132 -7.60 -11.43 -5.26
C VAL A 132 -7.00 -11.18 -6.64
N HIS A 133 -6.86 -12.25 -7.40
CA HIS A 133 -6.39 -12.23 -8.77
C HIS A 133 -7.55 -12.39 -9.72
N PHE A 134 -7.54 -11.65 -10.82
CA PHE A 134 -8.48 -11.82 -11.92
C PHE A 134 -7.83 -12.60 -13.06
N GLU A 135 -8.58 -13.53 -13.63
CA GLU A 135 -8.20 -14.23 -14.86
C GLU A 135 -8.79 -13.53 -16.07
N ILE A 136 -7.92 -13.06 -16.98
CA ILE A 136 -8.31 -12.40 -18.21
C ILE A 136 -7.53 -13.01 -19.37
N GLY A 137 -8.23 -13.65 -20.31
CA GLY A 137 -7.62 -14.24 -21.49
C GLY A 137 -6.53 -15.27 -21.16
N ASN A 138 -6.76 -16.11 -20.14
CA ASN A 138 -5.81 -17.10 -19.59
C ASN A 138 -4.58 -16.52 -18.87
N TYR A 139 -4.57 -15.22 -18.58
CA TYR A 139 -3.55 -14.60 -17.73
C TYR A 139 -4.14 -14.21 -16.38
N THR A 140 -3.37 -14.40 -15.31
CA THR A 140 -3.79 -14.08 -13.94
C THR A 140 -3.10 -12.79 -13.49
N PHE A 141 -3.88 -11.81 -13.04
CA PHE A 141 -3.40 -10.51 -12.58
C PHE A 141 -3.81 -10.26 -11.13
N PRO A 142 -2.90 -9.86 -10.22
CA PRO A 142 -3.28 -9.46 -8.87
C PRO A 142 -4.06 -8.15 -8.93
N ALA A 143 -5.37 -8.23 -8.82
CA ALA A 143 -6.28 -7.11 -8.99
C ALA A 143 -6.46 -6.33 -7.68
N PHE A 144 -6.55 -7.05 -6.56
CA PHE A 144 -6.75 -6.48 -5.23
C PHE A 144 -5.76 -7.08 -4.24
N TYR A 145 -5.19 -6.21 -3.41
CA TYR A 145 -4.41 -6.58 -2.24
C TYR A 145 -5.18 -6.11 -1.00
N VAL A 146 -5.30 -6.97 0.00
CA VAL A 146 -6.16 -6.73 1.15
C VAL A 146 -5.44 -7.11 2.44
N PHE A 147 -5.17 -6.13 3.28
CA PHE A 147 -4.76 -6.40 4.65
C PHE A 147 -5.98 -6.72 5.49
N MET A 148 -6.04 -7.93 6.06
CA MET A 148 -7.18 -8.38 6.87
C MET A 148 -6.78 -8.50 8.33
N GLU A 149 -7.54 -7.85 9.23
CA GLU A 149 -7.36 -8.01 10.68
C GLU A 149 -7.76 -9.41 11.15
N ARG A 150 -8.79 -10.00 10.52
CA ARG A 150 -9.32 -11.33 10.86
C ARG A 150 -9.74 -12.09 9.61
N LYS A 151 -9.72 -13.41 9.68
CA LYS A 151 -10.18 -14.34 8.63
C LYS A 151 -11.62 -14.79 8.88
N THR A 152 -12.56 -13.86 8.95
CA THR A 152 -13.98 -14.21 9.11
C THR A 152 -14.69 -14.21 7.77
N ALA A 153 -15.74 -15.01 7.63
CA ALA A 153 -16.56 -15.02 6.42
C ALA A 153 -17.12 -13.63 6.10
N ALA A 154 -17.54 -12.88 7.12
CA ALA A 154 -18.01 -11.50 6.98
C ALA A 154 -16.92 -10.54 6.48
N ALA A 155 -15.67 -10.70 6.93
CA ALA A 155 -14.54 -9.91 6.42
C ALA A 155 -14.31 -10.19 4.92
N TYR A 156 -14.31 -11.45 4.47
CA TYR A 156 -14.21 -11.78 3.04
C TYR A 156 -15.40 -11.24 2.24
N GLN A 157 -16.61 -11.41 2.77
CA GLN A 157 -17.82 -10.91 2.13
C GLN A 157 -17.74 -9.40 1.90
N SER A 158 -17.28 -8.62 2.90
CA SER A 158 -17.10 -7.17 2.76
C SER A 158 -16.10 -6.77 1.65
N VAL A 159 -15.10 -7.62 1.38
CA VAL A 159 -14.15 -7.43 0.27
C VAL A 159 -14.84 -7.71 -1.06
N PHE A 160 -15.54 -8.84 -1.18
CA PHE A 160 -16.23 -9.22 -2.43
C PHE A 160 -17.40 -8.29 -2.75
N GLU A 161 -18.13 -7.79 -1.75
CA GLU A 161 -19.14 -6.75 -1.92
C GLU A 161 -18.53 -5.45 -2.45
N LEU A 162 -17.36 -5.05 -1.95
CA LEU A 162 -16.64 -3.90 -2.50
C LEU A 162 -16.25 -4.12 -3.97
N ILE A 163 -15.73 -5.30 -4.31
CA ILE A 163 -15.38 -5.64 -5.69
C ILE A 163 -16.63 -5.61 -6.60
N SER A 164 -17.75 -6.14 -6.14
CA SER A 164 -19.04 -6.08 -6.82
C SER A 164 -19.53 -4.64 -7.02
N ASN A 165 -19.41 -3.80 -6.00
CA ASN A 165 -19.76 -2.37 -6.07
C ASN A 165 -18.87 -1.58 -7.03
N LEU A 166 -17.65 -2.06 -7.33
CA LEU A 166 -16.80 -1.53 -8.40
C LEU A 166 -17.23 -1.99 -9.80
N GLY A 167 -18.27 -2.82 -9.89
CA GLY A 167 -18.84 -3.35 -11.12
C GLY A 167 -18.18 -4.62 -11.61
N PHE A 168 -17.48 -5.37 -10.76
CA PHE A 168 -16.87 -6.65 -11.12
C PHE A 168 -17.65 -7.81 -10.51
N ASN A 169 -18.30 -8.59 -11.37
CA ASN A 169 -19.05 -9.77 -10.98
C ASN A 169 -18.14 -11.01 -11.05
N ILE A 170 -17.73 -11.51 -9.89
CA ILE A 170 -16.95 -12.75 -9.78
C ILE A 170 -17.91 -13.95 -9.88
N ILE A 171 -17.83 -14.68 -10.98
CA ILE A 171 -18.70 -15.85 -11.25
C ILE A 171 -18.06 -17.18 -10.81
N GLU A 172 -16.74 -17.21 -10.72
CA GLU A 172 -15.97 -18.38 -10.32
C GLU A 172 -14.84 -17.90 -9.41
N LEU A 173 -14.73 -18.48 -8.22
CA LEU A 173 -13.67 -18.19 -7.26
C LEU A 173 -12.98 -19.49 -6.88
N MET A 174 -11.66 -19.54 -7.13
CA MET A 174 -10.81 -20.63 -6.66
C MET A 174 -9.86 -20.09 -5.59
N ALA A 175 -9.96 -20.64 -4.38
CA ALA A 175 -9.16 -20.22 -3.22
C ALA A 175 -8.57 -21.45 -2.53
N ASP A 176 -7.33 -21.33 -2.04
CA ASP A 176 -6.65 -22.43 -1.35
C ASP A 176 -6.98 -22.41 0.15
N PHE A 177 -7.50 -23.52 0.69
CA PHE A 177 -7.79 -23.80 2.12
C PHE A 177 -8.25 -22.64 3.02
N GLU A 178 -9.09 -21.75 2.49
CA GLU A 178 -9.76 -20.69 3.24
C GLU A 178 -11.14 -21.18 3.72
N ILE A 179 -11.21 -21.84 4.88
CA ILE A 179 -12.46 -22.43 5.42
C ILE A 179 -13.62 -21.41 5.50
N SER A 180 -13.27 -20.14 5.67
CA SER A 180 -14.20 -19.02 5.83
C SER A 180 -14.64 -18.39 4.51
N ILE A 181 -14.03 -18.75 3.38
CA ILE A 181 -14.49 -18.40 2.03
C ILE A 181 -15.36 -19.57 1.56
N LYS A 182 -16.66 -19.47 1.80
CA LYS A 182 -17.67 -20.44 1.34
C LYS A 182 -18.91 -19.71 0.89
#